data_AF-A0A920J7A3-F1
#
_entry.id   AF-A0A920J7A3-F1
#
_cell.length_a   1.000
_cell.length_b   1.000
_cell.length_c   1.000
_cell.angle_alpha   90.00
_cell.angle_beta   90.00
_cell.angle_gamma   90.00
#
_symmetry.space_group_name_H-M   'P 1'
#
loop_
_entity.id
_entity.type
_entity.pdbx_description
1 polymer ?
#
loop_
_entity_poly.entity_id
_entity_poly.type
_entity_poly.pdbx_seq_one_letter_code
_entity_poly.pdbx_strand_id
1 'polypeptide(L)'
;MACEYRENFKKDIVIDLVCYRRSGHNEADDPSSTQPLMYKAIKSHKTVLDMYEKLLTADSIISDEEIKDFKKSYRKQIENGESVTPNLAARSNDDQWFDWEPFMNRKWYEEVTTSVPQKEIEENALSIVKTPADFSLQKKVKKIFDERVKMSQGDIKLNWGFAEMMAYSSLLKEGYPIRFTGQDVRRGTFDHRHAVIFDQENGEGFLSLDSIAKEGKTLVDIYDSLLSEEAVLGFEYGYSATWPSGLVIWEAQFGDFANGAQVVIDQFIVSAEHKWERLSGLVMLLPHGFEGMGPEHSSARLERFLQLCAANNIQVCMPSSPSQIFHLLRRQAIRKMRRPLIVITPKSLLRLPEAASDLSELTNGSFNCIIGDDLPTEKN
;
A
#
# COMPACT_ATOMS: atom_id res chain seq x y z
N MET A 1 26.10 -16.64 13.73
CA MET A 1 24.88 -17.36 14.17
C MET A 1 23.57 -16.73 13.69
N ALA A 2 23.10 -15.58 14.21
CA ALA A 2 21.75 -15.08 13.84
C ALA A 2 21.61 -14.77 12.33
N CYS A 3 22.62 -14.13 11.73
CA CYS A 3 22.67 -13.89 10.29
C CYS A 3 22.63 -15.20 9.48
N GLU A 4 23.38 -16.22 9.89
CA GLU A 4 23.39 -17.54 9.24
C GLU A 4 22.03 -18.24 9.36
N TYR A 5 21.36 -18.16 10.51
CA TYR A 5 20.02 -18.74 10.66
C TYR A 5 19.03 -18.08 9.69
N ARG A 6 19.00 -16.74 9.66
CA ARG A 6 18.16 -16.00 8.71
C ARG A 6 18.49 -16.40 7.27
N GLU A 7 19.77 -16.53 6.94
CA GLU A 7 20.20 -16.85 5.58
C GLU A 7 19.86 -18.28 5.16
N ASN A 8 20.05 -19.26 6.04
CA ASN A 8 19.82 -20.67 5.73
C ASN A 8 18.33 -21.06 5.78
N PHE A 9 17.57 -20.48 6.70
CA PHE A 9 16.18 -20.91 6.96
C PHE A 9 15.13 -19.92 6.47
N LYS A 10 15.50 -18.68 6.13
CA LYS A 10 14.60 -17.61 5.67
C LYS A 10 13.39 -17.41 6.61
N LYS A 11 13.65 -17.49 7.92
CA LYS A 11 12.68 -17.27 9.00
C LYS A 11 13.18 -16.22 9.97
N ASP A 12 12.24 -15.58 10.66
CA ASP A 12 12.52 -14.62 11.70
C ASP A 12 13.33 -15.25 12.85
N ILE A 13 14.18 -14.42 13.45
CA ILE A 13 15.00 -14.77 14.62
C ILE A 13 15.09 -13.54 15.53
N VAL A 14 15.04 -13.78 16.84
CA VAL A 14 15.11 -12.73 17.86
C VAL A 14 16.42 -12.87 18.64
N ILE A 15 17.13 -11.75 18.82
CA ILE A 15 18.25 -11.65 19.76
C ILE A 15 17.75 -10.88 20.97
N ASP A 16 17.56 -11.57 22.08
CA ASP A 16 17.27 -10.92 23.37
C ASP A 16 18.58 -10.39 23.98
N LEU A 17 18.89 -9.11 23.71
CA LEU A 17 20.07 -8.43 24.26
C LEU A 17 19.76 -7.88 25.65
N VAL A 18 19.85 -8.75 26.65
CA VAL A 18 19.64 -8.39 28.05
C VAL A 18 20.69 -7.36 28.49
N CYS A 19 20.22 -6.15 28.80
CA CYS A 19 21.06 -5.02 29.22
C CYS A 19 20.40 -4.23 30.36
N TYR A 20 20.90 -3.03 30.65
CA TYR A 20 20.33 -2.12 31.65
C TYR A 20 20.27 -0.69 31.12
N ARG A 21 19.31 0.11 31.61
CA ARG A 21 19.19 1.54 31.29
C ARG A 21 19.94 2.36 32.34
N ARG A 22 20.99 3.09 31.94
CA ARG A 22 21.85 3.84 32.87
C ARG A 22 21.12 5.00 33.54
N SER A 23 20.26 5.70 32.80
CA SER A 23 19.45 6.84 33.25
C SER A 23 17.97 6.48 33.34
N GLY A 24 17.09 7.44 33.64
CA GLY A 24 15.63 7.29 33.59
C GLY A 24 15.10 7.03 32.17
N HIS A 25 13.78 7.11 31.98
CA HIS A 25 13.17 6.88 30.65
C HIS A 25 13.69 7.86 29.60
N ASN A 26 13.97 9.08 30.05
CA ASN A 26 14.83 10.05 29.39
C ASN A 26 15.90 10.51 30.40
N GLU A 27 16.88 11.28 29.94
CA GLU A 27 18.02 11.70 30.76
C GLU A 27 17.65 12.65 31.91
N ALA A 28 16.49 13.30 31.85
CA ALA A 28 16.00 14.22 32.88
C ALA A 28 15.07 13.54 33.91
N ASP A 29 14.68 12.28 33.67
CA ASP A 29 13.80 11.51 34.52
C ASP A 29 14.58 10.81 35.66
N ASP A 30 14.04 10.86 36.88
CA ASP A 30 14.60 10.16 38.04
C ASP A 30 13.85 8.84 38.29
N PRO A 31 14.45 7.71 37.90
CA PRO A 31 13.81 6.41 38.00
C PRO A 31 13.86 5.82 39.42
N SER A 32 14.61 6.43 40.34
CA SER A 32 14.74 5.91 41.71
C SER A 32 13.43 5.95 42.48
N SER A 33 12.50 6.82 42.06
CA SER A 33 11.14 6.95 42.59
C SER A 33 10.31 5.66 42.44
N THR A 34 10.57 4.87 41.41
CA THR A 34 9.75 3.69 41.05
C THR A 34 10.57 2.41 40.90
N GLN A 35 11.90 2.48 40.69
CA GLN A 35 12.81 1.33 40.62
C GLN A 35 14.07 1.47 41.52
N PRO A 36 13.92 1.75 42.84
CA PRO A 36 15.04 2.13 43.71
C PRO A 36 16.13 1.06 43.84
N LEU A 37 15.76 -0.22 43.99
CA LEU A 37 16.73 -1.31 44.15
C LEU A 37 17.51 -1.60 42.88
N MET A 38 16.83 -1.57 41.73
CA MET A 38 17.46 -1.75 40.42
C MET A 38 18.49 -0.65 40.16
N TYR A 39 18.13 0.61 40.37
CA TYR A 39 19.05 1.73 40.14
C TYR A 39 20.16 1.83 41.19
N LYS A 40 19.93 1.34 42.42
CA LYS A 40 21.01 1.14 43.40
C LYS A 40 22.05 0.15 42.87
N ALA A 41 21.62 -0.98 42.31
CA ALA A 41 22.53 -1.97 41.72
C ALA A 41 23.26 -1.41 40.49
N ILE A 42 22.53 -0.77 39.56
CA ILE A 42 23.12 -0.13 38.36
C ILE A 42 24.16 0.91 38.74
N LYS A 43 23.89 1.76 39.74
CA LYS A 43 24.84 2.79 40.22
C LYS A 43 26.14 2.18 40.74
N SER A 44 26.08 1.00 41.38
CA SER A 44 27.28 0.27 41.81
C SER A 44 27.95 -0.57 40.70
N HIS A 45 27.29 -0.75 39.55
CA HIS A 45 27.78 -1.58 38.45
C HIS A 45 28.69 -0.76 37.52
N LYS A 46 29.94 -1.24 37.33
CA LYS A 46 30.87 -0.70 36.32
C LYS A 46 30.24 -0.78 34.93
N THR A 47 30.59 0.15 34.05
CA THR A 47 30.01 0.17 32.69
C THR A 47 30.52 -1.02 31.86
N VAL A 48 29.75 -1.41 30.84
CA VAL A 48 30.16 -2.48 29.91
C VAL A 48 31.51 -2.15 29.25
N LEU A 49 31.70 -0.89 28.87
CA LEU A 49 32.97 -0.40 28.32
C LEU A 49 34.14 -0.60 29.31
N ASP A 50 33.99 -0.15 30.57
CA ASP A 50 35.05 -0.29 31.58
C ASP A 50 35.41 -1.76 31.87
N MET A 51 34.42 -2.65 31.81
CA MET A 51 34.63 -4.09 32.03
C MET A 51 35.35 -4.73 30.83
N TYR A 52 34.94 -4.38 29.61
CA TYR A 52 35.54 -4.93 28.41
C TYR A 52 36.97 -4.41 28.20
N GLU A 53 37.23 -3.14 28.49
CA GLU A 53 38.59 -2.57 28.51
C GLU A 53 39.50 -3.34 29.45
N LYS A 54 39.04 -3.61 30.67
CA LYS A 54 39.82 -4.39 31.66
C LYS A 54 40.08 -5.81 31.20
N LEU A 55 39.13 -6.44 30.51
CA LEU A 55 39.32 -7.76 29.93
C LEU A 55 40.41 -7.73 28.86
N LEU A 56 40.33 -6.80 27.91
CA LEU A 56 41.31 -6.68 26.83
C LEU A 56 42.71 -6.35 27.33
N THR A 57 42.83 -5.47 28.34
CA THR A 57 44.12 -5.16 28.98
C THR A 57 44.66 -6.38 29.73
N ALA A 58 43.81 -7.13 30.45
CA ALA A 58 44.22 -8.35 31.15
C ALA A 58 44.73 -9.43 30.18
N ASP A 59 44.09 -9.54 29.01
CA ASP A 59 44.50 -10.45 27.93
C ASP A 59 45.66 -9.90 27.08
N SER A 60 46.21 -8.73 27.44
CA SER A 60 47.30 -8.05 26.73
C SER A 60 47.03 -7.79 25.24
N ILE A 61 45.75 -7.64 24.87
CA ILE A 61 45.30 -7.34 23.50
C ILE A 61 45.48 -5.85 23.18
N ILE A 62 45.31 -4.99 24.18
CA ILE A 62 45.42 -3.53 24.09
C ILE A 62 46.00 -2.96 25.38
N SER A 63 46.76 -1.87 25.29
CA SER A 63 47.29 -1.16 26.45
C SER A 63 46.33 -0.07 26.96
N ASP A 64 46.53 0.34 28.22
CA ASP A 64 45.79 1.46 28.82
C ASP A 64 46.03 2.81 28.10
N GLU A 65 47.19 2.96 27.44
CA GLU A 65 47.53 4.16 26.67
C GLU A 65 46.74 4.20 25.36
N GLU A 66 46.68 3.08 24.63
CA GLU A 66 45.87 2.94 23.43
C GLU A 66 44.37 3.17 23.71
N ILE A 67 43.84 2.64 24.83
CA ILE A 67 42.44 2.89 25.23
C ILE A 67 42.19 4.40 25.43
N LYS A 68 43.10 5.11 26.12
CA LYS A 68 42.97 6.56 26.33
C LYS A 68 43.01 7.31 25.01
N ASP A 69 43.90 6.91 24.10
CA ASP A 69 44.03 7.52 22.79
C ASP A 69 42.80 7.28 21.92
N PHE A 70 42.20 6.09 21.95
CA PHE A 70 40.93 5.83 21.28
C PHE A 70 39.81 6.75 21.79
N LYS A 71 39.64 6.87 23.12
CA LYS A 71 38.63 7.76 23.72
C LYS A 71 38.87 9.22 23.35
N LYS A 72 40.11 9.67 23.40
CA LYS A 72 40.52 11.04 23.05
C LYS A 72 40.28 11.33 21.57
N SER A 73 40.67 10.41 20.69
CA SER A 73 40.45 10.52 19.26
C SER A 73 38.97 10.57 18.91
N TYR A 74 38.18 9.65 19.48
CA TYR A 74 36.72 9.62 19.27
C TYR A 74 36.04 10.91 19.73
N ARG A 75 36.40 11.43 20.92
CA ARG A 75 35.88 12.71 21.41
C ARG A 75 36.30 13.86 20.50
N LYS A 76 37.56 13.91 20.08
CA LYS A 76 38.08 14.95 19.19
C LYS A 76 37.37 14.94 17.83
N GLN A 77 37.09 13.76 17.27
CA GLN A 77 36.33 13.63 16.03
C GLN A 77 34.92 14.22 16.18
N ILE A 78 34.22 13.90 17.28
CA ILE A 78 32.90 14.49 17.57
C ILE A 78 32.99 16.01 17.74
N GLU A 79 33.96 16.50 18.51
CA GLU A 79 34.18 17.94 18.74
C GLU A 79 34.49 18.70 17.44
N ASN A 80 35.18 18.05 16.51
CA ASN A 80 35.50 18.58 15.19
C ASN A 80 34.36 18.42 14.17
N GLY A 81 33.27 17.72 14.51
CA GLY A 81 32.20 17.38 13.56
C GLY A 81 32.61 16.36 12.49
N GLU A 82 33.67 15.59 12.73
CA GLU A 82 34.16 14.53 11.84
C GLU A 82 33.32 13.25 12.01
N SER A 83 33.24 12.46 10.93
CA SER A 83 32.58 11.15 10.98
C SER A 83 33.38 10.19 11.85
N VAL A 84 32.74 9.66 12.90
CA VAL A 84 33.31 8.59 13.75
C VAL A 84 33.14 7.18 13.17
N THR A 85 32.52 7.07 12.00
CA THR A 85 32.29 5.82 11.28
C THR A 85 33.23 5.72 10.08
N PRO A 86 34.35 4.98 10.18
CA PRO A 86 35.38 4.96 9.14
C PRO A 86 34.93 4.26 7.85
N ASN A 87 33.92 3.39 7.94
CA ASN A 87 33.41 2.58 6.83
C ASN A 87 32.02 3.02 6.37
N LEU A 88 31.65 4.29 6.59
CA LEU A 88 30.41 4.80 6.02
C LEU A 88 30.55 4.75 4.49
N ALA A 89 29.62 4.07 3.81
CA ALA A 89 29.62 4.04 2.35
C ALA A 89 29.54 5.47 1.83
N ALA A 90 30.51 5.87 1.00
CA ALA A 90 30.58 7.24 0.47
C ALA A 90 29.44 7.58 -0.49
N ARG A 91 28.74 6.56 -1.02
CA ARG A 91 27.56 6.67 -1.88
C ARG A 91 26.59 5.52 -1.60
N SER A 92 25.31 5.78 -1.81
CA SER A 92 24.26 4.77 -1.87
C SER A 92 24.51 3.76 -2.99
N ASN A 93 23.94 2.57 -2.86
CA ASN A 93 23.83 1.65 -3.98
C ASN A 93 22.58 2.02 -4.79
N ASP A 94 22.77 2.74 -5.88
CA ASP A 94 21.66 3.27 -6.69
C ASP A 94 20.84 2.14 -7.35
N ASP A 95 21.43 0.95 -7.56
CA ASP A 95 20.73 -0.22 -8.09
C ASP A 95 19.66 -0.79 -7.13
N GLN A 96 19.69 -0.40 -5.85
CA GLN A 96 18.75 -0.86 -4.82
C GLN A 96 17.63 0.13 -4.54
N TRP A 97 17.66 1.32 -5.14
CA TRP A 97 16.69 2.38 -4.90
C TRP A 97 15.85 2.68 -6.14
N PHE A 98 14.56 2.94 -5.91
CA PHE A 98 13.70 3.45 -6.96
C PHE A 98 13.94 4.95 -7.15
N ASP A 99 13.96 5.39 -8.41
CA ASP A 99 14.04 6.80 -8.73
C ASP A 99 12.72 7.53 -8.42
N TRP A 100 12.77 8.44 -7.44
CA TRP A 100 11.65 9.27 -7.02
C TRP A 100 11.66 10.65 -7.67
N GLU A 101 12.73 11.06 -8.36
CA GLU A 101 12.86 12.39 -8.97
C GLU A 101 11.65 12.73 -9.88
N PRO A 102 11.14 11.82 -10.73
CA PRO A 102 9.97 12.11 -11.55
C PRO A 102 8.70 12.42 -10.77
N PHE A 103 8.61 12.07 -9.49
CA PHE A 103 7.42 12.17 -8.64
C PHE A 103 7.46 13.37 -7.68
N MET A 104 8.60 14.04 -7.57
CA MET A 104 8.76 15.19 -6.68
C MET A 104 8.07 16.45 -7.22
N ASN A 105 7.57 17.29 -6.30
CA ASN A 105 6.98 18.60 -6.59
C ASN A 105 5.82 18.58 -7.60
N ARG A 106 5.09 17.45 -7.69
CA ARG A 106 3.94 17.28 -8.58
C ARG A 106 2.68 17.86 -8.01
N LYS A 107 1.88 18.49 -8.85
CA LYS A 107 0.61 19.10 -8.46
C LYS A 107 -0.56 18.13 -8.63
N TRP A 108 -1.56 18.24 -7.76
CA TRP A 108 -2.72 17.35 -7.79
C TRP A 108 -3.58 17.52 -9.05
N TYR A 109 -3.54 18.69 -9.67
CA TYR A 109 -4.33 19.02 -10.86
C TYR A 109 -3.57 18.82 -12.18
N GLU A 110 -2.41 18.16 -12.16
CA GLU A 110 -1.75 17.75 -13.40
C GLU A 110 -2.64 16.77 -14.18
N GLU A 111 -2.95 17.16 -15.41
CA GLU A 111 -3.78 16.36 -16.31
C GLU A 111 -3.02 15.15 -16.84
N VAL A 112 -3.72 14.03 -16.92
CA VAL A 112 -3.22 12.79 -17.53
C VAL A 112 -4.32 12.13 -18.34
N THR A 113 -3.95 11.60 -19.51
CA THR A 113 -4.86 10.79 -20.31
C THR A 113 -5.07 9.45 -19.61
N THR A 114 -6.32 9.16 -19.26
CA THR A 114 -6.72 7.89 -18.63
C THR A 114 -7.71 7.12 -19.50
N SER A 115 -8.11 7.66 -20.64
CA SER A 115 -8.90 6.90 -21.60
C SER A 115 -8.07 5.83 -22.29
N VAL A 116 -8.75 4.82 -22.85
CA VAL A 116 -8.13 3.73 -23.62
C VAL A 116 -8.91 3.47 -24.90
N PRO A 117 -8.28 3.10 -26.03
CA PRO A 117 -9.01 2.78 -27.24
C PRO A 117 -10.00 1.62 -27.04
N GLN A 118 -11.17 1.69 -27.68
CA GLN A 118 -12.19 0.62 -27.59
C GLN A 118 -11.61 -0.77 -27.93
N LYS A 119 -10.79 -0.84 -28.99
CA LYS A 119 -10.13 -2.08 -29.39
C LYS A 119 -9.30 -2.69 -28.27
N GLU A 120 -8.66 -1.86 -27.44
CA GLU A 120 -7.89 -2.34 -26.29
C GLU A 120 -8.81 -2.91 -25.20
N ILE A 121 -9.97 -2.28 -24.95
CA ILE A 121 -10.98 -2.79 -24.01
C ILE A 121 -11.46 -4.17 -24.46
N GLU A 122 -11.77 -4.34 -25.75
CA GLU A 122 -12.19 -5.61 -26.33
C GLU A 122 -11.12 -6.70 -26.19
N GLU A 123 -9.87 -6.38 -26.57
CA GLU A 123 -8.73 -7.31 -26.42
C GLU A 123 -8.51 -7.72 -24.96
N ASN A 124 -8.52 -6.75 -24.04
CA ASN A 124 -8.33 -6.99 -22.62
C ASN A 124 -9.48 -7.83 -22.04
N ALA A 125 -10.74 -7.52 -22.39
CA ALA A 125 -11.91 -8.26 -21.96
C ALA A 125 -11.86 -9.73 -22.41
N LEU A 126 -11.50 -9.99 -23.67
CA LEU A 126 -11.33 -11.33 -24.20
C LEU A 126 -10.19 -12.09 -23.49
N SER A 127 -9.10 -11.40 -23.15
CA SER A 127 -7.97 -12.00 -22.43
C SER A 127 -8.34 -12.38 -20.99
N ILE A 128 -9.03 -11.51 -20.24
CA ILE A 128 -9.36 -11.79 -18.82
C ILE A 128 -10.39 -12.90 -18.63
N VAL A 129 -11.23 -13.18 -19.64
CA VAL A 129 -12.22 -14.27 -19.59
C VAL A 129 -11.69 -15.58 -20.20
N LYS A 130 -10.53 -15.55 -20.86
CA LYS A 130 -9.94 -16.73 -21.48
C LYS A 130 -9.31 -17.62 -20.42
N THR A 131 -9.83 -18.83 -20.31
CA THR A 131 -9.35 -19.86 -19.40
C THR A 131 -8.66 -21.00 -20.15
N PRO A 132 -7.86 -21.84 -19.47
CA PRO A 132 -7.34 -23.08 -20.04
C PRO A 132 -8.46 -23.97 -20.60
N ALA A 133 -8.17 -24.78 -21.63
CA ALA A 133 -9.19 -25.57 -22.33
C ALA A 133 -9.97 -26.54 -21.42
N ASP A 134 -9.29 -27.11 -20.43
CA ASP A 134 -9.86 -28.09 -19.49
C ASP A 134 -10.35 -27.45 -18.17
N PHE A 135 -10.47 -26.11 -18.12
CA PHE A 135 -10.86 -25.40 -16.91
C PHE A 135 -12.37 -25.45 -16.66
N SER A 136 -12.75 -26.07 -15.54
CA SER A 136 -14.14 -26.24 -15.13
C SER A 136 -14.66 -25.01 -14.39
N LEU A 137 -15.29 -24.09 -15.13
CA LEU A 137 -15.86 -22.85 -14.58
C LEU A 137 -17.14 -23.08 -13.78
N GLN A 138 -17.23 -22.41 -12.63
CA GLN A 138 -18.46 -22.30 -11.87
C GLN A 138 -19.52 -21.50 -12.66
N LYS A 139 -20.80 -21.93 -12.61
CA LYS A 139 -21.89 -21.39 -13.44
C LYS A 139 -22.11 -19.86 -13.35
N LYS A 140 -22.02 -19.27 -12.16
CA LYS A 140 -22.13 -17.82 -11.95
C LYS A 140 -20.92 -17.08 -12.52
N VAL A 141 -19.71 -17.60 -12.33
CA VAL A 141 -18.49 -17.02 -12.91
C VAL A 141 -18.57 -17.01 -14.44
N LYS A 142 -19.04 -18.10 -15.05
CA LYS A 142 -19.28 -18.17 -16.49
C LYS A 142 -20.24 -17.07 -16.96
N LYS A 143 -21.36 -16.87 -16.24
CA LYS A 143 -22.31 -15.80 -16.55
C LYS A 143 -21.67 -14.41 -16.47
N ILE A 144 -20.85 -14.16 -15.45
CA ILE A 144 -20.09 -12.90 -15.33
C ILE A 144 -19.15 -12.72 -16.52
N PHE A 145 -18.46 -13.77 -16.96
CA PHE A 145 -17.56 -13.71 -18.11
C PHE A 145 -18.31 -13.42 -19.42
N ASP A 146 -19.45 -14.08 -19.64
CA ASP A 146 -20.32 -13.84 -20.80
C ASP A 146 -20.83 -12.37 -20.82
N GLU A 147 -21.18 -11.81 -19.66
CA GLU A 147 -21.58 -10.41 -19.51
C GLU A 147 -20.42 -9.44 -19.79
N ARG A 148 -19.20 -9.74 -19.33
CA ARG A 148 -18.01 -8.91 -19.60
C ARG A 148 -17.68 -8.83 -21.08
N VAL A 149 -17.87 -9.92 -21.84
CA VAL A 149 -17.70 -9.89 -23.30
C VAL A 149 -18.71 -8.95 -23.95
N LYS A 150 -19.99 -9.06 -23.58
CA LYS A 150 -21.04 -8.14 -24.08
C LYS A 150 -20.79 -6.67 -23.72
N MET A 151 -20.32 -6.42 -22.49
CA MET A 151 -19.93 -5.07 -22.05
C MET A 151 -18.80 -4.49 -22.91
N SER A 152 -17.81 -5.32 -23.23
CA SER A 152 -16.66 -4.91 -24.07
C SER A 152 -17.05 -4.53 -25.50
N GLN A 153 -18.14 -5.13 -26.02
CA GLN A 153 -18.68 -4.87 -27.35
C GLN A 153 -19.70 -3.72 -27.37
N GLY A 154 -20.07 -3.18 -26.20
CA GLY A 154 -21.09 -2.15 -26.06
C GLY A 154 -22.54 -2.67 -26.15
N ASP A 155 -22.75 -3.99 -26.15
CA ASP A 155 -24.07 -4.61 -26.22
C ASP A 155 -24.91 -4.35 -24.94
N ILE A 156 -24.24 -4.21 -23.80
CA ILE A 156 -24.84 -3.87 -22.50
C ILE A 156 -23.95 -2.85 -21.77
N LYS A 157 -24.55 -2.09 -20.86
CA LYS A 157 -23.83 -1.11 -20.03
C LYS A 157 -22.83 -1.77 -19.10
N LEU A 158 -21.75 -1.05 -18.81
CA LEU A 158 -20.66 -1.49 -17.96
C LEU A 158 -21.08 -1.47 -16.50
N ASN A 159 -20.70 -2.51 -15.75
CA ASN A 159 -20.80 -2.51 -14.29
C ASN A 159 -19.45 -2.19 -13.63
N TRP A 160 -19.46 -2.01 -12.31
CA TRP A 160 -18.28 -1.62 -11.54
C TRP A 160 -17.13 -2.63 -11.66
N GLY A 161 -17.42 -3.91 -11.50
CA GLY A 161 -16.42 -4.98 -11.56
C GLY A 161 -15.76 -5.10 -12.93
N PHE A 162 -16.47 -4.83 -14.03
CA PHE A 162 -15.87 -4.80 -15.35
C PHE A 162 -14.97 -3.57 -15.54
N ALA A 163 -15.44 -2.38 -15.17
CA ALA A 163 -14.64 -1.16 -15.29
C ALA A 163 -13.36 -1.20 -14.43
N GLU A 164 -13.43 -1.77 -13.23
CA GLU A 164 -12.26 -2.02 -12.38
C GLU A 164 -11.26 -2.97 -13.06
N MET A 165 -11.72 -4.09 -13.62
CA MET A 165 -10.85 -5.03 -14.36
C MET A 165 -10.25 -4.41 -15.64
N MET A 166 -10.96 -3.49 -16.31
CA MET A 166 -10.44 -2.74 -17.45
C MET A 166 -9.36 -1.73 -17.04
N ALA A 167 -9.49 -1.12 -15.87
CA ALA A 167 -8.44 -0.25 -15.33
C ALA A 167 -7.17 -1.06 -15.04
N TYR A 168 -7.31 -2.24 -14.42
CA TYR A 168 -6.17 -3.10 -14.12
C TYR A 168 -5.48 -3.61 -15.38
N SER A 169 -6.24 -4.20 -16.30
CA SER A 169 -5.68 -4.77 -17.53
C SER A 169 -4.98 -3.74 -18.40
N SER A 170 -5.57 -2.55 -18.58
CA SER A 170 -4.92 -1.47 -19.35
C SER A 170 -3.64 -0.95 -18.70
N LEU A 171 -3.63 -0.76 -17.37
CA LEU A 171 -2.41 -0.40 -16.64
C LEU A 171 -1.31 -1.44 -16.80
N LEU A 172 -1.65 -2.73 -16.68
CA LEU A 172 -0.69 -3.82 -16.85
C LEU A 172 -0.12 -3.85 -18.27
N LYS A 173 -0.97 -3.66 -19.29
CA LYS A 173 -0.54 -3.59 -20.70
C LYS A 173 0.38 -2.41 -20.97
N GLU A 174 0.18 -1.29 -20.28
CA GLU A 174 1.05 -0.11 -20.29
C GLU A 174 2.32 -0.26 -19.42
N GLY A 175 2.48 -1.39 -18.73
CA GLY A 175 3.67 -1.70 -17.92
C GLY A 175 3.61 -1.25 -16.47
N TYR A 176 2.48 -0.72 -15.99
CA TYR A 176 2.30 -0.34 -14.59
C TYR A 176 2.02 -1.58 -13.73
N PRO A 177 2.88 -1.93 -12.76
CA PRO A 177 2.65 -3.09 -11.91
C PRO A 177 1.45 -2.85 -10.99
N ILE A 178 0.76 -3.93 -10.62
CA ILE A 178 -0.38 -3.87 -9.70
C ILE A 178 -0.13 -4.78 -8.52
N ARG A 179 -0.26 -4.23 -7.32
CA ARG A 179 -0.34 -4.98 -6.07
C ARG A 179 -1.68 -4.70 -5.42
N PHE A 180 -2.44 -5.73 -5.11
CA PHE A 180 -3.74 -5.63 -4.47
C PHE A 180 -3.86 -6.64 -3.34
N THR A 181 -3.99 -6.14 -2.10
CA THR A 181 -4.19 -6.97 -0.92
C THR A 181 -5.41 -6.57 -0.11
N GLY A 182 -5.93 -7.52 0.65
CA GLY A 182 -7.06 -7.34 1.54
C GLY A 182 -7.77 -8.67 1.75
N GLN A 183 -8.77 -8.70 2.63
CA GLN A 183 -9.51 -9.92 2.89
C GLN A 183 -10.41 -10.26 1.70
N ASP A 184 -10.27 -11.47 1.15
CA ASP A 184 -11.07 -12.00 0.03
C ASP A 184 -11.05 -11.18 -1.28
N VAL A 185 -10.04 -10.32 -1.49
CA VAL A 185 -9.98 -9.40 -2.64
C VAL A 185 -9.91 -10.10 -4.00
N ARG A 186 -9.38 -11.33 -4.06
CA ARG A 186 -9.29 -12.12 -5.31
C ARG A 186 -10.66 -12.34 -5.95
N ARG A 187 -11.67 -12.67 -5.13
CA ARG A 187 -13.08 -12.76 -5.55
C ARG A 187 -13.78 -11.40 -5.42
N GLY A 188 -13.39 -10.63 -4.42
CA GLY A 188 -14.11 -9.48 -3.88
C GLY A 188 -15.15 -9.93 -2.85
N THR A 189 -15.24 -9.22 -1.72
CA THR A 189 -16.23 -9.45 -0.65
C THR A 189 -17.63 -9.63 -1.23
N PHE A 190 -18.01 -8.74 -2.15
CA PHE A 190 -19.32 -8.70 -2.76
C PHE A 190 -19.45 -9.53 -4.05
N ASP A 191 -18.54 -10.47 -4.35
CA ASP A 191 -18.65 -11.38 -5.51
C ASP A 191 -18.81 -10.62 -6.85
N HIS A 192 -17.95 -9.62 -7.07
CA HIS A 192 -18.02 -8.70 -8.22
C HIS A 192 -16.73 -8.71 -9.07
N ARG A 193 -15.59 -9.11 -8.49
CA ARG A 193 -14.27 -8.91 -9.09
C ARG A 193 -13.76 -10.14 -9.83
N HIS A 194 -13.72 -11.30 -9.19
CA HIS A 194 -13.21 -12.55 -9.78
C HIS A 194 -11.91 -12.34 -10.58
N ALA A 195 -10.93 -11.65 -9.97
CA ALA A 195 -9.61 -11.49 -10.57
C ALA A 195 -8.85 -12.82 -10.56
N VAL A 196 -9.07 -13.63 -9.52
CA VAL A 196 -8.68 -15.05 -9.50
C VAL A 196 -9.93 -15.91 -9.45
N ILE A 197 -9.95 -16.93 -10.30
CA ILE A 197 -11.01 -17.93 -10.38
C ILE A 197 -10.41 -19.30 -10.05
N PHE A 198 -11.26 -20.24 -9.61
CA PHE A 198 -10.83 -21.58 -9.22
C PHE A 198 -11.56 -22.64 -10.03
N ASP A 199 -10.80 -23.60 -10.52
CA ASP A 199 -11.33 -24.78 -11.20
C ASP A 199 -12.21 -25.59 -10.23
N GLN A 200 -13.40 -25.99 -10.67
CA GLN A 200 -14.36 -26.68 -9.80
C GLN A 200 -14.02 -28.15 -9.54
N GLU A 201 -13.17 -28.77 -10.36
CA GLU A 201 -12.80 -30.18 -10.26
C GLU A 201 -11.50 -30.36 -9.46
N ASN A 202 -10.48 -29.52 -9.69
CA ASN A 202 -9.17 -29.68 -9.05
C ASN A 202 -8.78 -28.56 -8.06
N GLY A 203 -9.53 -27.45 -8.01
CA GLY A 203 -9.28 -26.33 -7.09
C GLY A 203 -8.08 -25.45 -7.45
N GLU A 204 -7.47 -25.62 -8.61
CA GLU A 204 -6.36 -24.76 -9.07
C GLU A 204 -6.85 -23.34 -9.35
N GLY A 205 -6.09 -22.37 -8.85
CA GLY A 205 -6.38 -20.94 -9.05
C GLY A 205 -5.80 -20.43 -10.37
N PHE A 206 -6.58 -19.66 -11.11
CA PHE A 206 -6.18 -18.99 -12.34
C PHE A 206 -6.36 -17.47 -12.19
N LEU A 207 -5.28 -16.71 -12.35
CA LEU A 207 -5.29 -15.24 -12.32
C LEU A 207 -5.60 -14.71 -13.73
N SER A 208 -6.79 -14.12 -13.90
CA SER A 208 -7.27 -13.59 -15.19
C SER A 208 -6.38 -12.50 -15.80
N LEU A 209 -5.54 -11.83 -15.00
CA LEU A 209 -4.68 -10.72 -15.44
C LEU A 209 -3.25 -11.16 -15.80
N ASP A 210 -2.87 -12.42 -15.57
CA ASP A 210 -1.49 -12.91 -15.67
C ASP A 210 -0.93 -12.80 -17.11
N SER A 211 -1.71 -13.18 -18.11
CA SER A 211 -1.31 -13.09 -19.52
C SER A 211 -1.01 -11.65 -19.94
N ILE A 212 -1.86 -10.70 -19.52
CA ILE A 212 -1.74 -9.28 -19.84
C ILE A 212 -0.52 -8.67 -19.15
N ALA A 213 -0.28 -9.02 -17.88
CA ALA A 213 0.90 -8.57 -17.14
C ALA A 213 2.21 -9.05 -17.79
N LYS A 214 2.26 -10.30 -18.25
CA LYS A 214 3.40 -10.86 -19.00
C LYS A 214 3.62 -10.11 -20.32
N GLU A 215 2.56 -9.79 -21.05
CA GLU A 215 2.62 -9.04 -22.31
C GLU A 215 3.16 -7.62 -22.10
N GLY A 216 2.68 -6.93 -21.06
CA GLY A 216 3.16 -5.62 -20.62
C GLY A 216 4.51 -5.63 -19.88
N LYS A 217 5.13 -6.81 -19.72
CA LYS A 217 6.41 -7.02 -19.03
C LYS A 217 6.44 -6.43 -17.61
N THR A 218 5.34 -6.62 -16.88
CA THR A 218 5.15 -6.07 -15.54
C THR A 218 4.59 -7.13 -14.58
N LEU A 219 4.39 -6.74 -13.32
CA LEU A 219 3.96 -7.64 -12.25
C LEU A 219 2.50 -7.40 -11.87
N VAL A 220 1.79 -8.48 -11.57
CA VAL A 220 0.46 -8.44 -10.96
C VAL A 220 0.43 -9.37 -9.76
N ASP A 221 0.11 -8.80 -8.61
CA ASP A 221 0.14 -9.45 -7.31
C ASP A 221 -1.21 -9.21 -6.62
N ILE A 222 -2.06 -10.25 -6.53
CA ILE A 222 -3.37 -10.14 -5.87
C ILE A 222 -3.47 -11.20 -4.78
N TYR A 223 -3.47 -10.76 -3.52
CA TYR A 223 -3.41 -11.63 -2.36
C TYR A 223 -4.61 -11.44 -1.45
N ASP A 224 -5.29 -12.54 -1.11
CA ASP A 224 -6.16 -12.55 0.05
C ASP A 224 -5.27 -12.48 1.31
N SER A 225 -5.42 -11.41 2.07
CA SER A 225 -4.61 -11.17 3.26
C SER A 225 -5.03 -12.07 4.42
N LEU A 226 -4.19 -12.10 5.45
CA LEU A 226 -4.63 -12.54 6.78
C LEU A 226 -5.76 -11.64 7.29
N LEU A 227 -6.49 -12.12 8.30
CA LEU A 227 -7.54 -11.36 8.98
C LEU A 227 -6.91 -10.32 9.93
N SER A 228 -6.22 -9.34 9.35
CA SER A 228 -5.53 -8.26 10.06
C SER A 228 -5.54 -6.99 9.21
N GLU A 229 -5.98 -5.88 9.78
CA GLU A 229 -5.98 -4.59 9.10
C GLU A 229 -4.68 -3.82 9.38
N GLU A 230 -4.26 -3.74 10.65
CA GLU A 230 -3.13 -2.91 11.07
C GLU A 230 -1.80 -3.32 10.41
N ALA A 231 -1.42 -4.59 10.54
CA ALA A 231 -0.16 -5.07 9.99
C ALA A 231 -0.16 -5.09 8.46
N VAL A 232 -1.29 -5.48 7.84
CA VAL A 232 -1.42 -5.55 6.38
C VAL A 232 -1.39 -4.15 5.78
N LEU A 233 -2.16 -3.20 6.30
CA LEU A 233 -2.13 -1.82 5.80
C LEU A 233 -0.75 -1.18 6.01
N GLY A 234 -0.09 -1.45 7.13
CA GLY A 234 1.30 -1.02 7.38
C GLY A 234 2.28 -1.59 6.36
N PHE A 235 2.14 -2.87 6.01
CA PHE A 235 2.94 -3.51 4.96
C PHE A 235 2.72 -2.85 3.60
N GLU A 236 1.46 -2.63 3.20
CA GLU A 236 1.14 -2.01 1.91
C GLU A 236 1.60 -0.55 1.84
N TYR A 237 1.53 0.20 2.94
CA TYR A 237 2.14 1.53 3.01
C TYR A 237 3.66 1.46 2.79
N GLY A 238 4.36 0.49 3.43
CA GLY A 238 5.79 0.28 3.21
C GLY A 238 6.12 -0.04 1.76
N TYR A 239 5.29 -0.87 1.11
CA TYR A 239 5.44 -1.22 -0.30
C TYR A 239 5.26 0.00 -1.21
N SER A 240 4.16 0.74 -1.06
CA SER A 240 3.82 1.91 -1.89
C SER A 240 4.72 3.11 -1.63
N ALA A 241 5.27 3.23 -0.43
CA ALA A 241 6.32 4.18 -0.14
C ALA A 241 7.60 3.73 -0.85
N THR A 242 7.95 2.45 -0.89
CA THR A 242 9.23 2.02 -1.49
C THR A 242 9.22 2.12 -3.02
N TRP A 243 8.21 1.54 -3.68
CA TRP A 243 8.13 1.45 -5.13
C TRP A 243 7.14 2.49 -5.71
N PRO A 244 7.60 3.56 -6.37
CA PRO A 244 6.73 4.60 -6.90
C PRO A 244 5.96 4.20 -8.17
N SER A 245 6.36 3.15 -8.88
CA SER A 245 5.71 2.76 -10.13
C SER A 245 4.46 1.91 -9.85
N GLY A 246 3.42 2.11 -10.67
CA GLY A 246 2.24 1.25 -10.63
C GLY A 246 1.17 1.64 -9.61
N LEU A 247 0.39 0.65 -9.21
CA LEU A 247 -0.81 0.79 -8.38
C LEU A 247 -0.74 -0.19 -7.20
N VAL A 248 -0.68 0.34 -5.98
CA VAL A 248 -0.72 -0.45 -4.74
C VAL A 248 -2.06 -0.19 -4.05
N ILE A 249 -2.82 -1.25 -3.82
CA ILE A 249 -4.19 -1.19 -3.31
C ILE A 249 -4.31 -2.05 -2.06
N TRP A 250 -4.92 -1.46 -1.03
CA TRP A 250 -5.48 -2.17 0.10
C TRP A 250 -6.99 -2.00 0.12
N GLU A 251 -7.75 -3.10 0.23
CA GLU A 251 -9.21 -3.07 0.39
C GLU A 251 -9.61 -3.63 1.75
N ALA A 252 -10.38 -2.82 2.49
CA ALA A 252 -11.07 -3.29 3.68
C ALA A 252 -12.26 -4.17 3.26
N GLN A 253 -12.58 -5.22 4.02
CA GLN A 253 -13.74 -6.05 3.72
C GLN A 253 -15.04 -5.22 3.75
N PHE A 254 -15.16 -4.36 4.77
CA PHE A 254 -16.06 -3.21 4.85
C PHE A 254 -15.26 -2.00 5.32
N GLY A 255 -15.59 -0.80 4.87
CA GLY A 255 -14.84 0.41 5.21
C GLY A 255 -14.82 0.71 6.71
N ASP A 256 -15.82 0.23 7.45
CA ASP A 256 -15.96 0.34 8.90
C ASP A 256 -14.73 -0.21 9.65
N PHE A 257 -14.08 -1.26 9.12
CA PHE A 257 -12.97 -1.97 9.76
C PHE A 257 -11.60 -1.30 9.60
N ALA A 258 -11.49 -0.24 8.79
CA ALA A 258 -10.25 0.50 8.63
C ALA A 258 -9.75 1.14 9.94
N ASN A 259 -10.63 1.31 10.93
CA ASN A 259 -10.28 1.79 12.27
C ASN A 259 -9.33 0.85 13.03
N GLY A 260 -9.27 -0.45 12.69
CA GLY A 260 -8.27 -1.38 13.24
C GLY A 260 -6.84 -0.97 12.90
N ALA A 261 -6.64 -0.23 11.80
CA ALA A 261 -5.36 0.27 11.34
C ALA A 261 -5.17 1.78 11.57
N GLN A 262 -5.88 2.37 12.54
CA GLN A 262 -5.89 3.83 12.73
C GLN A 262 -4.48 4.41 12.98
N VAL A 263 -3.59 3.70 13.67
CA VAL A 263 -2.21 4.14 13.90
C VAL A 263 -1.45 4.29 12.58
N VAL A 264 -1.64 3.36 11.64
CA VAL A 264 -1.03 3.43 10.30
C VAL A 264 -1.60 4.62 9.51
N ILE A 265 -2.91 4.82 9.59
CA ILE A 265 -3.59 5.95 8.93
C ILE A 265 -3.02 7.27 9.44
N ASP A 266 -3.05 7.50 10.76
CA ASP A 266 -2.70 8.77 11.39
C ASP A 266 -1.19 9.06 11.27
N GLN A 267 -0.36 8.05 11.53
CA GLN A 267 1.07 8.25 11.68
C GLN A 267 1.89 7.98 10.42
N PHE A 268 1.29 7.45 9.37
CA PHE A 268 2.00 7.22 8.11
C PHE A 268 1.22 7.79 6.93
N ILE A 269 0.03 7.29 6.66
CA ILE A 269 -0.72 7.59 5.43
C ILE A 269 -1.02 9.09 5.32
N VAL A 270 -1.52 9.73 6.39
CA VAL A 270 -1.94 11.14 6.31
C VAL A 270 -0.83 12.14 6.67
N SER A 271 0.30 11.70 7.23
CA SER A 271 1.29 12.61 7.83
C SER A 271 2.75 12.39 7.41
N ALA A 272 3.10 11.28 6.77
CA ALA A 272 4.49 10.96 6.46
C ALA A 272 5.16 11.91 5.44
N GLU A 273 4.41 12.41 4.45
CA GLU A 273 4.95 13.40 3.51
C GLU A 273 5.42 14.65 4.25
N HIS A 274 4.66 15.11 5.25
CA HIS A 274 5.02 16.31 6.01
C HIS A 274 6.12 16.06 7.06
N LYS A 275 6.11 14.89 7.71
CA LYS A 275 7.08 14.58 8.77
C LYS A 275 8.43 14.14 8.25
N TRP A 276 8.45 13.42 7.14
CA TRP A 276 9.62 12.66 6.66
C TRP A 276 9.84 12.78 5.15
N GLU A 277 9.14 13.70 4.47
CA GLU A 277 9.22 13.88 3.01
C GLU A 277 8.93 12.59 2.23
N ARG A 278 8.13 11.70 2.82
CA ARG A 278 7.83 10.37 2.26
C ARG A 278 6.54 10.36 1.47
N LEU A 279 6.69 10.29 0.14
CA LEU A 279 5.57 10.12 -0.79
C LEU A 279 5.04 8.67 -0.79
N SER A 280 3.76 8.50 -1.12
CA SER A 280 3.11 7.19 -1.21
C SER A 280 1.93 7.21 -2.17
N GLY A 281 1.88 6.26 -3.10
CA GLY A 281 0.78 6.11 -4.06
C GLY A 281 -0.38 5.23 -3.59
N LEU A 282 -0.41 4.82 -2.31
CA LEU A 282 -1.36 3.84 -1.77
C LEU A 282 -2.82 4.20 -2.05
N VAL A 283 -3.59 3.23 -2.53
CA VAL A 283 -5.05 3.31 -2.65
C VAL A 283 -5.69 2.51 -1.52
N MET A 284 -6.62 3.14 -0.80
CA MET A 284 -7.48 2.47 0.18
C MET A 284 -8.89 2.40 -0.39
N LEU A 285 -9.40 1.18 -0.63
CA LEU A 285 -10.79 0.94 -1.02
C LEU A 285 -11.60 0.62 0.24
N LEU A 286 -12.59 1.47 0.53
CA LEU A 286 -13.37 1.41 1.77
C LEU A 286 -14.86 1.28 1.44
N PRO A 287 -15.42 0.04 1.41
CA PRO A 287 -16.82 -0.17 1.10
C PRO A 287 -17.75 0.57 2.06
N HIS A 288 -18.69 1.34 1.53
CA HIS A 288 -19.54 2.26 2.28
C HIS A 288 -20.97 2.27 1.72
N GLY A 289 -21.96 2.50 2.60
CA GLY A 289 -23.35 2.68 2.21
C GLY A 289 -24.32 2.32 3.33
N PHE A 290 -25.30 3.19 3.60
CA PHE A 290 -26.34 2.98 4.61
C PHE A 290 -27.47 2.11 4.05
N GLU A 291 -27.25 0.80 4.06
CA GLU A 291 -28.10 -0.19 3.40
C GLU A 291 -28.86 -1.09 4.39
N GLY A 292 -28.96 -0.66 5.66
CA GLY A 292 -29.68 -1.39 6.71
C GLY A 292 -28.92 -2.58 7.31
N MET A 293 -27.61 -2.71 7.05
CA MET A 293 -26.77 -3.81 7.54
C MET A 293 -26.21 -3.61 8.97
N GLY A 294 -26.58 -2.51 9.64
CA GLY A 294 -26.14 -2.20 11.00
C GLY A 294 -24.89 -1.30 11.08
N PRO A 295 -24.44 -0.99 12.30
CA PRO A 295 -23.44 0.06 12.55
C PRO A 295 -22.02 -0.27 12.07
N GLU A 296 -21.65 -1.54 11.94
CA GLU A 296 -20.33 -2.00 11.50
C GLU A 296 -20.24 -2.39 10.01
N HIS A 297 -21.28 -2.12 9.22
CA HIS A 297 -21.34 -2.46 7.79
C HIS A 297 -21.91 -1.32 6.96
N SER A 298 -21.79 -0.08 7.44
CA SER A 298 -22.44 1.09 6.84
C SER A 298 -21.47 2.23 6.55
N SER A 299 -20.53 2.52 7.46
CA SER A 299 -19.75 3.75 7.45
C SER A 299 -18.25 3.49 7.42
N ALA A 300 -17.62 3.91 6.32
CA ALA A 300 -16.17 4.06 6.23
C ALA A 300 -15.64 5.27 7.04
N ARG A 301 -16.51 6.00 7.76
CA ARG A 301 -16.17 7.20 8.55
C ARG A 301 -15.50 8.28 7.70
N LEU A 302 -16.11 8.59 6.55
CA LEU A 302 -15.65 9.60 5.60
C LEU A 302 -15.26 10.91 6.30
N GLU A 303 -16.05 11.35 7.28
CA GLU A 303 -15.82 12.55 8.07
C GLU A 303 -14.43 12.59 8.73
N ARG A 304 -13.90 11.43 9.15
CA ARG A 304 -12.58 11.34 9.77
C ARG A 304 -11.47 11.57 8.75
N PHE A 305 -11.58 10.98 7.56
CA PHE A 305 -10.60 11.24 6.50
C PHE A 305 -10.63 12.70 6.05
N LEU A 306 -11.82 13.30 5.96
CA LEU A 306 -11.95 14.73 5.66
C LEU A 306 -11.34 15.61 6.77
N GLN A 307 -11.52 15.25 8.05
CA GLN A 307 -10.89 15.96 9.17
C GLN A 307 -9.35 15.88 9.12
N LEU A 308 -8.80 14.76 8.66
CA LEU A 308 -7.35 14.54 8.52
C LEU A 308 -6.76 15.22 7.27
N CYS A 309 -7.59 15.74 6.35
CA CYS A 309 -7.10 16.43 5.17
C CYS A 309 -6.50 17.79 5.54
N ALA A 310 -5.22 17.97 5.23
CA ALA A 310 -4.53 19.25 5.36
C ALA A 310 -3.37 19.33 4.36
N ALA A 311 -3.11 20.51 3.81
CA ALA A 311 -1.99 20.74 2.88
C ALA A 311 -1.91 19.74 1.71
N ASN A 312 -3.07 19.27 1.22
CA ASN A 312 -3.20 18.28 0.15
C ASN A 312 -2.53 16.92 0.44
N ASN A 313 -2.37 16.52 1.70
CA ASN A 313 -1.72 15.27 2.13
C ASN A 313 -2.36 13.98 1.57
N ILE A 314 -3.68 13.94 1.45
CA ILE A 314 -4.42 12.80 0.89
C ILE A 314 -5.49 13.27 -0.10
N GLN A 315 -5.98 12.31 -0.90
CA GLN A 315 -7.10 12.49 -1.80
C GLN A 315 -8.28 11.66 -1.26
N VAL A 316 -9.44 12.27 -1.08
CA VAL A 316 -10.65 11.55 -0.65
C VAL A 316 -11.68 11.62 -1.78
N CYS A 317 -12.09 10.47 -2.30
CA CYS A 317 -12.96 10.36 -3.47
C CYS A 317 -14.11 9.38 -3.20
N MET A 318 -15.31 9.71 -3.67
CA MET A 318 -16.49 8.85 -3.59
C MET A 318 -17.08 8.68 -5.00
N PRO A 319 -16.46 7.87 -5.87
CA PRO A 319 -16.94 7.66 -7.24
C PRO A 319 -18.34 7.02 -7.23
N SER A 320 -19.21 7.48 -8.14
CA SER A 320 -20.60 7.05 -8.24
C SER A 320 -20.91 6.17 -9.47
N SER A 321 -19.95 6.03 -10.39
CA SER A 321 -20.11 5.24 -11.62
C SER A 321 -18.88 4.35 -11.92
N PRO A 322 -19.06 3.28 -12.73
CA PRO A 322 -17.98 2.45 -13.24
C PRO A 322 -16.93 3.25 -14.03
N SER A 323 -17.32 4.21 -14.86
CA SER A 323 -16.38 5.07 -15.58
C SER A 323 -15.47 5.86 -14.64
N GLN A 324 -16.04 6.38 -13.55
CA GLN A 324 -15.28 7.16 -12.56
C GLN A 324 -14.24 6.31 -11.81
N ILE A 325 -14.57 5.08 -11.39
CA ILE A 325 -13.56 4.22 -10.74
C ILE A 325 -12.46 3.80 -11.73
N PHE A 326 -12.80 3.54 -12.99
CA PHE A 326 -11.83 3.22 -14.03
C PHE A 326 -10.79 4.33 -14.19
N HIS A 327 -11.25 5.56 -14.40
CA HIS A 327 -10.36 6.71 -14.57
C HIS A 327 -9.61 7.06 -13.28
N LEU A 328 -10.23 6.90 -12.12
CA LEU A 328 -9.62 7.22 -10.84
C LEU A 328 -8.40 6.32 -10.55
N LEU A 329 -8.54 5.01 -10.75
CA LEU A 329 -7.45 4.04 -10.55
C LEU A 329 -6.31 4.27 -11.54
N ARG A 330 -6.65 4.46 -12.83
CA ARG A 330 -5.65 4.79 -13.87
C ARG A 330 -4.92 6.10 -13.57
N ARG A 331 -5.65 7.14 -13.14
CA ARG A 331 -5.08 8.43 -12.75
C ARG A 331 -4.06 8.28 -11.62
N GLN A 332 -4.33 7.43 -10.63
CA GLN A 332 -3.41 7.24 -9.51
C GLN A 332 -2.09 6.59 -9.94
N ALA A 333 -2.13 5.64 -10.86
CA ALA A 333 -0.92 4.98 -11.37
C ALA A 333 -0.13 5.85 -12.37
N ILE A 334 -0.82 6.45 -13.34
CA ILE A 334 -0.23 7.19 -14.47
C ILE A 334 0.33 8.55 -14.04
N ARG A 335 -0.44 9.32 -13.26
CA ARG A 335 -0.01 10.66 -12.80
C ARG A 335 1.22 10.51 -11.94
N LYS A 336 2.20 11.40 -12.08
CA LYS A 336 3.45 11.35 -11.28
C LYS A 336 3.28 11.86 -9.85
N MET A 337 2.11 12.32 -9.45
CA MET A 337 1.84 12.60 -8.04
C MET A 337 1.65 11.29 -7.26
N ARG A 338 2.37 11.14 -6.14
CA ARG A 338 2.24 10.01 -5.20
C ARG A 338 1.75 10.49 -3.85
N ARG A 339 0.42 10.60 -3.75
CA ARG A 339 -0.28 10.85 -2.49
C ARG A 339 -1.37 9.81 -2.27
N PRO A 340 -1.61 9.37 -1.03
CA PRO A 340 -2.61 8.35 -0.78
C PRO A 340 -3.98 8.75 -1.29
N LEU A 341 -4.70 7.75 -1.81
CA LEU A 341 -6.03 7.89 -2.36
C LEU A 341 -7.00 7.06 -1.53
N ILE A 342 -7.86 7.74 -0.78
CA ILE A 342 -8.95 7.15 -0.01
C ILE A 342 -10.18 7.12 -0.91
N VAL A 343 -10.63 5.92 -1.25
CA VAL A 343 -11.79 5.70 -2.10
C VAL A 343 -12.92 5.12 -1.26
N ILE A 344 -14.00 5.88 -1.14
CA ILE A 344 -15.26 5.41 -0.56
C ILE A 344 -15.96 4.59 -1.65
N THR A 345 -15.76 3.27 -1.62
CA THR A 345 -16.27 2.36 -2.64
C THR A 345 -17.71 1.93 -2.33
N PRO A 346 -18.52 1.64 -3.36
CA PRO A 346 -19.92 1.29 -3.13
C PRO A 346 -20.10 -0.18 -2.73
N LYS A 347 -21.30 -0.49 -2.22
CA LYS A 347 -21.78 -1.85 -2.00
C LYS A 347 -22.94 -2.19 -2.95
N SER A 348 -24.09 -1.51 -2.83
CA SER A 348 -25.24 -1.70 -3.71
C SER A 348 -25.01 -1.23 -5.15
N LEU A 349 -24.29 -0.12 -5.37
CA LEU A 349 -24.03 0.41 -6.73
C LEU A 349 -23.24 -0.56 -7.61
N LEU A 350 -22.59 -1.58 -7.02
CA LEU A 350 -21.92 -2.64 -7.78
C LEU A 350 -22.86 -3.37 -8.76
N ARG A 351 -24.17 -3.34 -8.51
CA ARG A 351 -25.20 -4.03 -9.32
C ARG A 351 -26.39 -3.15 -9.70
N LEU A 352 -26.40 -1.87 -9.31
CA LEU A 352 -27.50 -0.96 -9.60
C LEU A 352 -27.48 -0.57 -11.09
N PRO A 353 -28.52 -0.88 -11.89
CA PRO A 353 -28.53 -0.57 -13.32
C PRO A 353 -28.36 0.92 -13.63
N GLU A 354 -28.90 1.79 -12.78
CA GLU A 354 -28.82 3.25 -12.90
C GLU A 354 -27.41 3.78 -12.65
N ALA A 355 -26.56 3.02 -11.97
CA ALA A 355 -25.16 3.37 -11.77
C ALA A 355 -24.27 2.92 -12.93
N ALA A 356 -24.80 2.20 -13.93
CA ALA A 356 -24.00 1.65 -15.02
C ALA A 356 -23.47 2.72 -15.98
N SER A 357 -22.29 2.47 -16.56
CA SER A 357 -21.64 3.38 -17.52
C SER A 357 -21.73 2.89 -18.95
N ASP A 358 -21.64 3.80 -19.90
CA ASP A 358 -21.51 3.48 -21.32
C ASP A 358 -20.02 3.25 -21.69
N LEU A 359 -19.76 2.41 -22.70
CA LEU A 359 -18.40 2.05 -23.12
C LEU A 359 -17.58 3.27 -23.54
N SER A 360 -18.22 4.24 -24.19
CA SER A 360 -17.61 5.48 -24.66
C SER A 360 -17.06 6.35 -23.53
N GLU A 361 -17.56 6.19 -22.30
CA GLU A 361 -17.03 6.90 -21.15
C GLU A 361 -15.61 6.45 -20.82
N LEU A 362 -15.25 5.17 -21.02
CA LEU A 362 -13.88 4.69 -20.80
C LEU A 362 -12.94 5.12 -21.93
N THR A 363 -13.46 5.26 -23.15
CA THR A 363 -12.65 5.53 -24.35
C THR A 363 -12.42 7.00 -24.61
N ASN A 364 -13.34 7.86 -24.16
CA ASN A 364 -13.31 9.29 -24.41
C ASN A 364 -13.36 10.14 -23.13
N GLY A 365 -13.64 9.52 -21.98
CA GLY A 365 -13.80 10.21 -20.72
C GLY A 365 -12.50 10.40 -19.94
N SER A 366 -12.68 10.97 -18.76
CA SER A 366 -11.65 11.15 -17.74
C SER A 366 -12.31 11.17 -16.36
N PHE A 367 -11.53 11.22 -15.28
CA PHE A 367 -12.11 11.37 -13.95
C PHE A 367 -12.65 12.79 -13.75
N ASN A 368 -13.95 12.88 -13.47
CA ASN A 368 -14.59 14.15 -13.14
C ASN A 368 -14.60 14.36 -11.62
N CYS A 369 -14.00 15.46 -11.14
CA CYS A 369 -14.06 15.82 -9.72
C CYS A 369 -15.48 16.22 -9.28
N ILE A 370 -16.28 16.73 -10.22
CA ILE A 370 -17.67 17.14 -10.04
C ILE A 370 -18.43 16.64 -11.28
N ILE A 371 -19.55 15.96 -11.08
CA ILE A 371 -20.46 15.55 -12.15
C ILE A 371 -21.63 16.53 -12.12
N GLY A 372 -21.83 17.25 -13.23
CA GLY A 372 -22.93 18.20 -13.38
C GLY A 372 -24.27 17.49 -13.57
N ASP A 373 -25.35 18.25 -13.43
CA ASP A 373 -26.69 17.78 -13.81
C ASP A 373 -26.95 18.13 -15.27
N ASP A 374 -27.10 17.11 -16.12
CA ASP A 374 -27.44 17.26 -17.53
C ASP A 374 -28.96 17.21 -17.79
N LEU A 375 -29.78 17.12 -16.72
CA LEU A 375 -31.23 17.18 -16.84
C LEU A 375 -31.68 18.57 -17.31
N PRO A 376 -32.68 18.66 -18.20
CA PRO A 376 -33.25 19.94 -18.59
C PRO A 376 -33.75 20.68 -17.35
N THR A 377 -33.25 21.88 -17.12
CA THR A 377 -33.80 22.74 -16.07
C THR A 377 -35.26 23.03 -16.41
N GLU A 378 -36.20 22.56 -15.58
CA GLU A 378 -37.60 22.96 -15.72
C GLU A 378 -37.66 24.49 -15.61
N LYS A 379 -38.13 25.15 -16.69
CA LYS A 379 -38.42 26.58 -16.65
C LYS A 379 -39.64 26.75 -15.74
N ASN A 380 -39.40 27.17 -14.50
CA ASN A 380 -40.43 27.65 -13.57
C ASN A 380 -41.27 28.77 -14.19
#